data_AF-A0A662UZK2-F1
#
_entry.id   AF-A0A662UZK2-F1
#
_cell.length_a   1.000
_cell.length_b   1.000
_cell.length_c   1.000
_cell.angle_alpha   90.00
_cell.angle_beta   90.00
_cell.angle_gamma   90.00
#
_symmetry.space_group_name_H-M   'P 1'
#
loop_
_entity.id
_entity.type
_entity.pdbx_description
1 polymer ?
#
loop_
_entity_poly.entity_id
_entity_poly.type
_entity_poly.pdbx_seq_one_letter_code
_entity_poly.pdbx_strand_id
1 'polypeptide(L)' 'MNQEKRQPEVNIGVVGHVDHGKTTLVQALTGIWTARHSEELKRA' A
#
# COMPACT_ATOMS: atom_id res chain seq x y z
N MET A 1 1.65 25.69 7.23
CA MET A 1 2.30 25.18 6.01
C MET A 1 1.21 24.65 5.09
N ASN A 2 0.90 25.36 4.01
CA ASN A 2 -0.11 24.93 3.05
C ASN A 2 0.55 23.85 2.16
N GLN A 3 0.32 22.58 2.46
CA GLN A 3 0.84 21.48 1.65
C GLN A 3 -0.02 21.39 0.38
N GLU A 4 0.50 21.89 -0.74
CA GLU A 4 -0.16 21.70 -2.03
C GLU A 4 -0.23 20.21 -2.36
N LYS A 5 -1.42 19.73 -2.77
CA LYS A 5 -1.58 18.35 -3.25
C LYS A 5 -0.89 18.21 -4.60
N ARG A 6 0.36 17.75 -4.60
CA ARG A 6 1.13 17.42 -5.79
C ARG A 6 0.90 15.97 -6.20
N GLN A 7 1.06 15.70 -7.49
CA GLN A 7 1.03 14.34 -8.01
C GLN A 7 2.25 13.54 -7.52
N PRO A 8 2.17 12.20 -7.42
CA PRO A 8 3.33 11.38 -7.14
C PRO A 8 4.39 11.52 -8.24
N GLU A 9 5.65 11.72 -7.85
CA GLU A 9 6.78 11.87 -8.78
C GLU A 9 7.59 10.57 -8.95
N VAL A 10 7.36 9.57 -8.08
CA VAL A 10 8.10 8.32 -8.02
C VAL A 10 7.20 7.16 -7.64
N ASN A 11 7.48 5.98 -8.21
CA ASN A 11 6.82 4.71 -7.88
C ASN A 11 7.81 3.79 -7.17
N ILE A 12 7.36 3.17 -6.08
CA ILE A 12 8.16 2.22 -5.29
C ILE A 12 7.42 0.88 -5.26
N GLY A 13 8.06 -0.18 -5.76
CA GLY A 13 7.52 -1.54 -5.72
C GLY A 13 7.85 -2.24 -4.41
N VAL A 14 6.84 -2.83 -3.76
CA VAL A 14 7.03 -3.69 -2.58
C VAL A 14 6.88 -5.15 -3.00
N VAL A 15 7.99 -5.90 -2.96
CA VAL A 15 8.07 -7.31 -3.39
C VAL A 15 8.60 -8.22 -2.28
N GLY A 16 8.36 -9.52 -2.39
CA GLY A 16 8.75 -10.50 -1.37
C GLY A 16 7.83 -11.73 -1.31
N HIS A 17 8.25 -12.74 -0.53
CA HIS A 17 7.53 -14.02 -0.38
C HIS A 17 6.10 -13.83 0.14
N VAL A 18 5.23 -14.82 -0.09
CA VAL A 18 3.84 -14.81 0.40
C VAL A 18 3.82 -14.61 1.92
N ASP A 19 2.82 -13.87 2.41
CA ASP A 19 2.59 -13.57 3.83
C ASP A 19 3.69 -12.81 4.59
N HIS A 20 4.72 -12.30 3.91
CA HIS A 20 5.74 -11.43 4.52
C HIS A 20 5.26 -9.99 4.78
N GLY A 21 3.95 -9.74 4.84
CA GLY A 21 3.40 -8.44 5.28
C GLY A 21 3.60 -7.26 4.31
N LYS A 22 3.77 -7.51 3.01
CA LYS A 22 3.93 -6.44 1.98
C LYS A 22 2.79 -5.42 2.00
N THR A 23 1.54 -5.90 2.05
CA THR A 23 0.33 -5.06 2.11
C THR A 23 0.26 -4.25 3.42
N THR A 24 0.60 -4.90 4.54
CA THR A 24 0.69 -4.25 5.86
C THR A 24 1.75 -3.14 5.89
N LEU A 25 2.91 -3.35 5.25
CA LEU A 25 3.94 -2.33 5.12
C LEU A 25 3.45 -1.10 4.35
N VAL A 26 2.78 -1.31 3.22
CA VAL A 26 2.21 -0.18 2.44
C VAL A 26 1.16 0.56 3.26
N GLN A 27 0.31 -0.15 4.01
CA GLN A 27 -0.67 0.47 4.90
C GLN A 27 -0.01 1.32 6.00
N ALA A 28 1.05 0.81 6.64
CA ALA A 28 1.76 1.54 7.69
C ALA A 28 2.41 2.83 7.16
N LEU A 29 2.90 2.83 5.91
CA LEU A 29 3.55 3.99 5.29
C LEU A 29 2.56 5.03 4.74
N THR A 30 1.48 4.57 4.12
CA THR A 30 0.56 5.44 3.36
C THR A 30 -0.75 5.71 4.08
N GLY A 31 -1.07 4.94 5.12
CA GLY A 31 -2.41 4.88 5.73
C GLY A 31 -3.45 4.18 4.84
N ILE A 32 -3.04 3.65 3.67
CA ILE A 32 -3.94 3.09 2.67
C ILE A 32 -3.78 1.57 2.62
N TRP A 33 -4.86 0.85 2.87
CA TRP A 33 -4.92 -0.60 2.61
C TRP A 33 -4.98 -0.85 1.10
N THR A 34 -4.06 -1.65 0.58
CA THR A 34 -3.92 -1.84 -0.88
C THR A 34 -4.77 -2.96 -1.45
N ALA A 35 -5.16 -3.96 -0.65
CA ALA A 35 -6.07 -5.01 -1.12
C ALA A 35 -7.48 -4.45 -1.25
N ARG A 36 -7.99 -4.41 -2.49
CA ARG A 36 -9.29 -3.81 -2.83
C ARG A 36 -10.28 -4.83 -3.38
N HIS A 37 -9.79 -5.99 -3.81
CA HIS A 37 -10.67 -7.05 -4.31
C HIS A 37 -11.22 -7.88 -3.15
N SER A 38 -12.49 -8.24 -3.23
CA SER A 38 -13.19 -9.01 -2.20
C SER A 38 -12.49 -10.33 -1.86
N GLU A 39 -11.91 -11.00 -2.86
CA GLU A 39 -11.14 -12.23 -2.67
C GLU A 39 -9.80 -12.01 -1.97
N GLU A 40 -9.17 -10.85 -2.14
CA GLU A 40 -7.94 -10.50 -1.41
C GLU A 40 -8.25 -10.19 0.05
N LEU A 41 -9.37 -9.51 0.32
CA LEU A 41 -9.84 -9.23 1.68
C LEU A 41 -10.24 -10.50 2.45
N LYS A 42 -10.71 -11.55 1.76
CA LYS A 42 -11.02 -12.84 2.38
C LYS A 42 -9.79 -13.68 2.71
N ARG A 43 -8.65 -13.40 2.08
CA ARG A 43 -7.40 -14.16 2.19
C ARG A 43 -6.36 -13.50 3.09
N ALA A 44 -6.53 -12.22 3.38
CA ALA A 44 -5.71 -11.44 4.31
C ALA A 44 -6.20 -11.63 5.75
#